data_AF-A0AA43FKJ9-F1
#
_entry.id   AF-A0AA43FKJ9-F1
#
_cell.length_a   1.000
_cell.length_b   1.000
_cell.length_c   1.000
_cell.angle_alpha   90.00
_cell.angle_beta   90.00
_cell.angle_gamma   90.00
#
_symmetry.space_group_name_H-M   'P 1'
#
loop_
_entity.id
_entity.type
_entity.pdbx_description
1 polymer ?
#
loop_
_entity_poly.entity_id
_entity_poly.type
_entity_poly.pdbx_seq_one_letter_code
_entity_poly.pdbx_strand_id
1 'polypeptide(L)' 'MKAWDRPPLRDIEDIRREIEKTPEPELAPDKRLDLGPCGMGMPVLQSAAALRNMTPGQVLLLTSSHP' A
#
# COMPACT_ATOMS: atom_id res chain seq x y z
N MET A 1 -1.03 22.64 9.40
CA MET A 1 -2.27 22.27 10.12
C MET A 1 -1.90 21.36 11.26
N LYS A 2 -2.36 21.62 12.49
CA LYS A 2 -2.14 20.69 13.61
C LYS A 2 -3.13 19.51 13.46
N ALA A 3 -2.79 18.33 13.97
CA ALA A 3 -3.61 17.12 13.85
C ALA A 3 -5.06 17.25 14.37
N TRP A 4 -5.33 18.28 15.18
CA TRP A 4 -6.63 18.58 15.79
C TRP A 4 -7.49 19.56 14.99
N ASP A 5 -6.98 20.15 13.89
CA ASP A 5 -7.72 21.05 12.99
C ASP A 5 -8.43 20.29 11.84
N ARG A 6 -8.44 18.95 11.90
CA ARG A 6 -9.04 18.08 10.87
C ARG A 6 -10.57 18.18 10.95
N PRO A 7 -11.27 18.54 9.86
CA PRO A 7 -12.73 18.47 9.82
C PRO A 7 -13.21 17.07 10.18
N PRO A 8 -14.34 16.91 10.88
CA PRO A 8 -14.90 15.60 11.16
C PRO A 8 -15.24 14.89 9.85
N LEU A 9 -14.80 13.63 9.70
CA LEU A 9 -15.18 12.77 8.58
C LEU A 9 -16.65 12.37 8.73
N ARG A 10 -17.51 12.80 7.79
CA ARG A 10 -18.96 12.53 7.87
C ARG A 10 -19.41 11.41 6.94
N ASP A 11 -18.76 11.29 5.79
CA ASP A 11 -19.12 10.34 4.76
C ASP A 11 -17.90 9.87 3.94
N ILE A 12 -18.16 9.04 2.93
CA ILE A 12 -17.14 8.47 2.05
C ILE A 12 -16.43 9.53 1.20
N GLU A 13 -17.09 10.64 0.89
CA GLU A 13 -16.52 11.72 0.07
C GLU A 13 -15.54 12.57 0.87
N ASP A 14 -15.80 12.76 2.17
CA ASP A 14 -14.83 13.37 3.09
C ASP A 14 -13.56 12.52 3.21
N ILE A 15 -13.71 11.20 3.27
CA ILE A 15 -12.57 10.26 3.29
C ILE A 15 -11.77 10.36 1.99
N ARG A 16 -12.44 10.34 0.82
CA ARG A 16 -11.79 10.46 -0.49
C ARG A 16 -10.99 11.75 -0.63
N ARG A 17 -11.60 12.89 -0.30
CA ARG A 17 -10.94 14.20 -0.34
C ARG A 17 -9.73 14.29 0.56
N GLU A 18 -9.73 13.59 1.68
CA GLU A 18 -8.58 13.58 2.58
C GLU A 18 -7.45 12.69 2.08
N ILE A 19 -7.78 11.54 1.49
CA ILE A 19 -6.81 10.69 0.80
C ILE A 19 -6.14 11.48 -0.32
N GLU A 20 -6.90 12.22 -1.14
CA GLU A 20 -6.35 13.06 -2.22
C GLU A 20 -5.42 14.17 -1.74
N LYS A 21 -5.67 14.73 -0.55
CA LYS A 21 -4.83 15.77 0.05
C LYS A 21 -3.61 15.22 0.77
N THR A 22 -3.62 13.93 1.08
CA THR A 22 -2.50 13.27 1.74
C THR A 22 -1.41 13.07 0.69
N PRO A 23 -0.23 13.69 0.83
CA PRO A 23 0.86 13.44 -0.11
C PRO A 23 1.17 11.95 -0.08
N GLU A 24 1.23 11.33 -1.26
CA GLU A 24 1.71 9.96 -1.34
C GLU A 24 3.11 9.94 -0.74
N PRO A 25 3.39 9.02 0.20
CA PRO A 25 4.73 8.91 0.74
C PRO A 25 5.67 8.58 -0.42
N GLU A 26 6.75 9.34 -0.56
CA GLU A 26 7.88 8.97 -1.41
C GLU A 26 8.55 7.73 -0.81
N LEU A 27 7.93 6.57 -1.04
CA LEU A 27 8.52 5.28 -0.73
C LEU A 27 9.53 4.98 -1.82
N ALA A 28 10.79 4.81 -1.44
CA ALA A 28 11.82 4.24 -2.29
C ALA A 28 11.90 2.73 -1.97
N PRO A 29 11.11 1.88 -2.65
CA PRO A 29 11.15 0.44 -2.36
C PRO A 29 12.45 -0.18 -2.85
N ASP A 30 13.08 -1.00 -2.02
CA ASP A 30 14.22 -1.82 -2.43
C ASP A 30 13.80 -2.91 -3.42
N LYS A 31 12.56 -3.40 -3.30
CA LYS A 31 11.96 -4.38 -4.22
C LYS A 31 10.52 -4.02 -4.54
N ARG A 32 10.15 -4.19 -5.80
CA ARG A 32 8.78 -4.04 -6.30
C ARG A 32 8.32 -5.35 -6.95
N LEU A 33 7.09 -5.76 -6.65
CA LEU A 33 6.50 -6.96 -7.21
C LEU A 33 5.04 -6.70 -7.60
N ASP A 34 4.73 -7.00 -8.85
CA ASP A 34 3.35 -7.01 -9.35
C ASP A 34 2.82 -8.44 -9.32
N LEU A 35 1.81 -8.68 -8.50
CA LEU A 35 1.24 -9.99 -8.21
C LEU A 35 0.14 -10.38 -9.22
N GLY A 36 -0.33 -9.43 -10.03
CA GLY A 36 -1.43 -9.66 -10.97
C GLY A 36 -2.74 -10.06 -10.26
N PRO A 37 -3.65 -10.78 -10.95
CA PRO A 37 -4.96 -11.16 -10.40
C PRO A 37 -4.85 -12.28 -9.35
N CYS A 38 -5.77 -12.35 -8.39
CA CYS A 38 -5.82 -13.46 -7.43
C CYS A 38 -6.24 -14.77 -8.12
N GLY A 39 -5.28 -15.48 -8.69
CA GLY A 39 -5.40 -16.91 -8.97
C GLY A 39 -4.98 -17.70 -7.73
N MET A 40 -5.81 -18.65 -7.28
CA MET A 40 -5.50 -19.76 -6.34
C MET A 40 -4.35 -19.51 -5.32
N GLY A 41 -4.34 -18.40 -4.59
CA GLY A 41 -3.33 -18.09 -3.56
C GLY A 41 -1.91 -17.74 -4.07
N MET A 42 -1.71 -17.62 -5.38
CA MET A 42 -0.40 -17.27 -5.99
C MET A 42 0.18 -15.94 -5.48
N PRO A 43 -0.60 -14.86 -5.29
CA PRO A 43 -0.08 -13.61 -4.72
C PRO A 43 0.57 -13.80 -3.35
N VAL A 44 0.02 -14.68 -2.52
CA VAL A 44 0.53 -14.97 -1.18
C VAL A 44 1.85 -15.72 -1.26
N LEU A 45 1.94 -16.74 -2.11
CA LEU A 45 3.16 -17.52 -2.30
C LEU A 45 4.31 -16.67 -2.85
N GLN A 46 4.02 -15.81 -3.83
CA GLN A 46 4.99 -14.89 -4.42
C GLN A 46 5.48 -13.85 -3.39
N SER A 47 4.57 -13.30 -2.59
CA SER A 47 4.91 -12.37 -1.51
C SER A 47 5.78 -13.04 -0.44
N ALA A 48 5.44 -14.27 -0.03
CA ALA A 48 6.21 -15.03 0.94
C ALA A 48 7.62 -15.37 0.41
N ALA A 49 7.72 -15.75 -0.88
CA ALA A 49 9.00 -16.00 -1.52
C ALA A 49 9.87 -14.74 -1.64
N ALA A 50 9.27 -13.58 -1.92
CA ALA A 50 9.98 -12.31 -1.97
C ALA A 50 10.59 -11.95 -0.61
N LEU A 51 9.80 -12.05 0.46
CA LEU A 51 10.25 -11.74 1.82
C LEU A 51 11.42 -12.62 2.30
N ARG A 52 11.42 -13.92 1.96
CA ARG A 52 12.53 -14.82 2.30
C ARG A 52 13.87 -14.41 1.70
N ASN A 53 13.85 -13.67 0.59
CA ASN A 53 15.03 -13.25 -0.16
C ASN A 53 15.37 -11.76 0.08
N MET A 54 14.81 -11.15 1.13
CA MET A 54 15.08 -9.77 1.50
C MET A 54 15.93 -9.71 2.77
N THR A 55 16.74 -8.66 2.87
CA THR A 55 17.45 -8.37 4.11
C THR A 55 16.53 -7.57 5.05
N PRO A 56 16.60 -7.80 6.38
CA PRO A 56 15.86 -6.99 7.34
C PRO A 56 16.11 -5.49 7.13
N GLY A 57 15.03 -4.70 7.16
CA GLY A 57 15.08 -3.26 6.90
C GLY A 57 14.79 -2.85 5.45
N GLN A 58 14.81 -3.79 4.49
CA GLN A 58 14.38 -3.49 3.12
C GLN A 58 12.85 -3.33 3.02
N VAL A 59 12.44 -2.43 2.14
CA VAL A 59 11.03 -2.11 1.85
C VAL A 59 10.56 -2.87 0.61
N LEU A 60 9.48 -3.65 0.75
CA LEU A 60 8.81 -4.35 -0.34
C LEU A 60 7.53 -3.59 -0.73
N LEU A 61 7.43 -3.18 -2.00
CA LEU A 61 6.19 -2.67 -2.58
C LEU A 61 5.49 -3.77 -3.38
N LEU A 62 4.25 -4.08 -3.01
CA LEU A 62 3.39 -5.04 -3.71
C LEU A 62 2.25 -4.31 -4.41
N THR A 63 1.99 -4.68 -5.66
CA THR A 63 0.74 -4.31 -6.35
C THR A 63 -0.03 -5.57 -6.69
N SER A 64 -1.35 -5.50 -6.62
CA SER A 64 -2.26 -6.59 -6.98
C SER A 64 -3.38 -6.00 -7.82
N SER A 65 -3.83 -6.74 -8.84
CA SER A 65 -4.97 -6.34 -9.66
C SER A 65 -6.28 -6.98 -9.17
N HIS A 66 -6.31 -7.44 -7.91
CA HIS A 66 -7.55 -7.83 -7.23
C HIS A 66 -8.31 -6.58 -6.75
N PRO A 67 -9.63 -6.49 -6.96
CA PRO A 67 -10.46 -5.42 -6.42
C PRO A 67 -10.53 -5.44 -4.89
#